data_AF-A0A970KMX0-F1
#
_entry.id   AF-A0A970KMX0-F1
#
_cell.length_a   1.000
_cell.length_b   1.000
_cell.length_c   1.000
_cell.angle_alpha   90.00
_cell.angle_beta   90.00
_cell.angle_gamma   90.00
#
_symmetry.space_group_name_H-M   'P 1'
#
loop_
_entity.id
_entity.type
_entity.pdbx_description
1 polymer ?
#
loop_
_entity_poly.entity_id
_entity_poly.type
_entity_poly.pdbx_seq_one_letter_code
_entity_poly.pdbx_strand_id
1 'polypeptide(L)'
;GYVGRAKRIKAYEKARLNGEYDKLEDVFSGIGDAAELAPNTQIGSVVYAIRPGDGSAREQAASCQKVLGGYANIACAYATKRYRSNLINWGILPFTTLNGEHVEFNVGDRIFIKGIRKAVEDGSEQVNAKVYGIDGVRDITLCLNDLSDNEREILLSGCLINYYNIQED
;
A
#
# COMPACT_ATOMS: atom_id res chain seq x y z
N GLY A 1 -9.57 -15.82 7.19
CA GLY A 1 -8.10 -15.67 7.10
C GLY A 1 -7.70 -14.60 6.10
N TYR A 2 -6.40 -14.24 6.06
CA TYR A 2 -5.85 -13.17 5.21
C TYR A 2 -6.21 -13.30 3.73
N VAL A 3 -6.00 -14.48 3.12
CA VAL A 3 -6.23 -14.71 1.68
C VAL A 3 -7.65 -14.36 1.26
N GLY A 4 -8.66 -14.76 2.04
CA GLY A 4 -10.06 -14.44 1.74
C GLY A 4 -10.36 -12.95 1.82
N ARG A 5 -9.72 -12.23 2.76
CA ARG A 5 -9.83 -10.76 2.87
C ARG A 5 -9.16 -10.08 1.67
N ALA A 6 -7.91 -10.43 1.36
CA ALA A 6 -7.17 -9.85 0.23
C ALA A 6 -7.91 -10.06 -1.10
N LYS A 7 -8.45 -11.26 -1.36
CA LYS A 7 -9.26 -11.54 -2.55
C LYS A 7 -10.51 -10.67 -2.66
N ARG A 8 -11.18 -10.35 -1.54
CA ARG A 8 -12.32 -9.43 -1.53
C ARG A 8 -11.88 -8.01 -1.88
N ILE A 9 -10.78 -7.52 -1.30
CA ILE A 9 -10.25 -6.19 -1.63
C ILE A 9 -9.83 -6.11 -3.11
N LYS A 10 -9.20 -7.16 -3.65
CA LYS A 10 -8.90 -7.26 -5.08
C LYS A 10 -10.17 -7.22 -5.95
N ALA A 11 -11.29 -7.77 -5.49
CA ALA A 11 -12.56 -7.69 -6.20
C ALA A 11 -13.09 -6.25 -6.25
N TYR A 12 -12.92 -5.46 -5.19
CA TYR A 12 -13.24 -4.03 -5.20
C TYR A 12 -12.38 -3.24 -6.21
N GLU A 13 -11.07 -3.49 -6.25
CA GLU A 13 -10.22 -2.85 -7.27
C GLU A 13 -10.63 -3.25 -8.68
N LYS A 14 -11.05 -4.50 -8.90
CA LYS A 14 -11.59 -4.94 -10.19
C LYS A 14 -12.90 -4.21 -10.54
N ALA A 15 -13.83 -4.09 -9.60
CA ALA A 15 -15.07 -3.35 -9.78
C ALA A 15 -14.78 -1.87 -10.14
N ARG A 16 -13.82 -1.24 -9.44
CA ARG A 16 -13.35 0.11 -9.73
C ARG A 16 -12.83 0.26 -11.17
N LEU A 17 -11.99 -0.66 -11.62
CA LEU A 17 -11.45 -0.67 -12.99
C LEU A 17 -12.54 -0.85 -14.06
N ASN A 18 -13.64 -1.53 -13.71
CA ASN A 18 -14.81 -1.70 -14.58
C ASN A 18 -15.80 -0.53 -14.54
N GLY A 19 -15.59 0.49 -13.70
CA GLY A 19 -16.53 1.60 -13.50
C GLY A 19 -17.75 1.24 -12.63
N GLU A 20 -17.72 0.11 -11.92
CA GLU A 20 -18.78 -0.36 -11.02
C GLU A 20 -18.68 0.34 -9.64
N TYR A 21 -18.74 1.66 -9.61
CA TYR A 21 -18.51 2.48 -8.41
C TYR A 21 -19.63 2.38 -7.37
N ASP A 22 -20.84 2.02 -7.79
CA ASP A 22 -21.98 1.68 -6.94
C ASP A 22 -21.65 0.54 -5.96
N LYS A 23 -20.75 -0.37 -6.33
CA LYS A 23 -20.32 -1.48 -5.47
C LYS A 23 -19.26 -1.08 -4.44
N LEU A 24 -18.85 0.18 -4.41
CA LEU A 24 -17.74 0.68 -3.60
C LEU A 24 -18.17 1.64 -2.48
N GLU A 25 -19.48 1.84 -2.30
CA GLU A 25 -20.03 2.72 -1.24
C GLU A 25 -19.46 2.39 0.14
N ASP A 26 -19.44 1.10 0.52
CA ASP A 26 -18.89 0.64 1.80
C ASP A 26 -17.37 0.92 1.94
N VAL A 27 -16.63 0.92 0.84
CA VAL A 27 -15.18 1.19 0.85
C VAL A 27 -14.94 2.66 1.20
N PHE A 28 -15.73 3.58 0.64
CA PHE A 28 -15.58 5.02 0.82
C PHE A 28 -16.46 5.62 1.93
N SER A 29 -17.31 4.81 2.59
CA SER A 29 -18.18 5.24 3.68
C SER A 29 -17.41 5.97 4.79
N GLY A 30 -17.78 7.22 5.06
CA GLY A 30 -17.10 8.11 6.02
C GLY A 30 -15.84 8.81 5.47
N ILE A 31 -15.31 8.39 4.31
CA ILE A 31 -14.18 9.03 3.62
C ILE A 31 -14.68 10.14 2.70
N GLY A 32 -15.71 9.86 1.90
CA GLY A 32 -16.32 10.80 0.95
C GLY A 32 -17.22 10.07 -0.06
N ASP A 33 -17.65 10.78 -1.11
CA ASP A 33 -18.47 10.19 -2.17
C ASP A 33 -17.66 9.18 -3.00
N ALA A 34 -18.16 7.96 -3.12
CA ALA A 34 -17.55 6.91 -3.91
C ALA A 34 -17.46 7.28 -5.41
N ALA A 35 -18.47 7.96 -5.96
CA ALA A 35 -18.50 8.34 -7.37
C ALA A 35 -17.39 9.35 -7.71
N GLU A 36 -17.02 10.22 -6.76
CA GLU A 36 -15.95 11.20 -6.93
C GLU A 36 -14.56 10.60 -6.65
N LEU A 37 -14.45 9.75 -5.63
CA LEU A 37 -13.17 9.24 -5.15
C LEU A 37 -12.68 8.00 -5.91
N ALA A 38 -13.58 7.07 -6.24
CA ALA A 38 -13.23 5.78 -6.85
C ALA A 38 -12.49 5.89 -8.20
N PRO A 39 -12.81 6.82 -9.11
CA PRO A 39 -12.08 6.94 -10.38
C PRO A 39 -10.56 7.14 -10.18
N ASN A 40 -10.17 7.87 -9.13
CA ASN A 40 -8.79 8.31 -8.90
C ASN A 40 -8.11 7.69 -7.68
N THR A 41 -8.77 6.75 -6.98
CA THR A 41 -8.24 6.13 -5.75
C THR A 41 -8.07 4.64 -5.92
N GLN A 42 -6.84 4.14 -5.95
CA GLN A 42 -6.56 2.71 -5.98
C GLN A 42 -6.93 2.03 -4.66
N ILE A 43 -7.53 0.82 -4.75
CA ILE A 43 -7.97 0.04 -3.60
C ILE A 43 -7.06 -1.19 -3.44
N GLY A 44 -6.55 -1.41 -2.23
CA GLY A 44 -5.55 -2.45 -1.95
C GLY A 44 -5.62 -3.06 -0.57
N SER A 45 -5.19 -4.32 -0.44
CA SER A 45 -4.92 -4.88 0.87
C SER A 45 -3.57 -4.40 1.41
N VAL A 46 -3.50 -4.25 2.73
CA VAL A 46 -2.29 -3.88 3.46
C VAL A 46 -1.94 -4.94 4.49
N VAL A 47 -0.65 -5.20 4.68
CA VAL A 47 -0.15 -6.01 5.80
C VAL A 47 0.57 -5.11 6.80
N TYR A 48 0.28 -5.30 8.09
CA TYR A 48 0.99 -4.66 9.18
C TYR A 48 1.84 -5.68 9.96
N ALA A 49 3.06 -5.32 10.32
CA ALA A 49 3.95 -6.16 11.13
C ALA A 49 4.94 -5.30 11.94
N ILE A 50 5.37 -5.76 13.11
CA ILE A 50 6.33 -4.99 13.93
C ILE A 50 7.71 -4.97 13.26
N ARG A 51 8.30 -6.15 13.03
CA ARG A 51 9.64 -6.27 12.44
C ARG A 51 9.75 -7.37 11.39
N PRO A 52 9.07 -7.25 10.22
CA PRO A 52 9.12 -8.27 9.18
C PRO A 52 10.51 -8.38 8.55
N GLY A 53 10.82 -9.58 8.04
CA GLY A 53 12.07 -9.88 7.33
C GLY A 53 13.20 -10.42 8.21
N ASP A 54 12.92 -10.73 9.49
CA ASP A 54 13.83 -11.42 10.40
C ASP A 54 13.80 -12.93 10.10
N GLY A 55 14.54 -13.34 9.06
CA GLY A 55 14.53 -14.70 8.52
C GLY A 55 14.80 -14.74 7.01
N SER A 56 14.43 -15.82 6.33
CA SER A 56 14.56 -15.87 4.86
C SER A 56 13.62 -14.84 4.22
N ALA A 57 14.16 -13.70 3.78
CA ALA A 57 13.47 -12.70 2.96
C ALA A 57 13.24 -13.26 1.55
N ARG A 58 12.31 -14.22 1.45
CA ARG A 58 11.92 -14.91 0.21
C ARG A 58 11.12 -13.96 -0.68
N GLU A 59 11.45 -13.91 -1.96
CA GLU A 59 10.72 -13.14 -2.99
C GLU A 59 9.22 -13.46 -2.99
N GLN A 60 8.89 -14.73 -2.75
CA GLN A 60 7.52 -15.24 -2.70
C GLN A 60 6.68 -14.57 -1.59
N ALA A 61 7.32 -14.00 -0.56
CA ALA A 61 6.60 -13.25 0.46
C ALA A 61 5.98 -11.96 -0.12
N ALA A 62 6.65 -11.29 -1.07
CA ALA A 62 6.14 -10.08 -1.72
C ALA A 62 5.24 -10.41 -2.92
N SER A 63 5.67 -11.33 -3.80
CA SER A 63 4.93 -11.65 -5.03
C SER A 63 3.52 -12.19 -4.75
N CYS A 64 3.38 -13.08 -3.75
CA CYS A 64 2.08 -13.62 -3.35
C CYS A 64 1.14 -12.52 -2.84
N GLN A 65 1.66 -11.50 -2.15
CA GLN A 65 0.85 -10.36 -1.71
C GLN A 65 0.34 -9.59 -2.93
N LYS A 66 1.22 -9.27 -3.88
CA LYS A 66 0.84 -8.55 -5.10
C LYS A 66 -0.23 -9.31 -5.90
N VAL A 67 -0.03 -10.62 -6.13
CA VAL A 67 -1.01 -11.47 -6.84
C VAL A 67 -2.39 -11.45 -6.16
N LEU A 68 -2.42 -11.36 -4.83
CA LEU A 68 -3.66 -11.29 -4.05
C LEU A 68 -4.29 -9.89 -3.96
N GLY A 69 -3.64 -8.84 -4.48
CA GLY A 69 -4.12 -7.45 -4.42
C GLY A 69 -3.49 -6.61 -3.31
N GLY A 70 -2.29 -6.98 -2.84
CA GLY A 70 -1.49 -6.17 -1.93
C GLY A 70 -0.84 -4.99 -2.62
N TYR A 71 -1.01 -3.79 -2.06
CA TYR A 71 -0.41 -2.54 -2.58
C TYR A 71 0.44 -1.81 -1.55
N ALA A 72 0.33 -2.13 -0.26
CA ALA A 72 1.18 -1.54 0.77
C ALA A 72 1.48 -2.54 1.88
N ASN A 73 2.63 -2.36 2.53
CA ASN A 73 2.92 -2.89 3.85
C ASN A 73 3.26 -1.74 4.79
N ILE A 74 2.89 -1.90 6.05
CA ILE A 74 3.25 -0.97 7.12
C ILE A 74 4.06 -1.77 8.14
N ALA A 75 5.24 -1.29 8.51
CA ALA A 75 6.04 -1.91 9.55
C ALA A 75 6.50 -0.92 10.61
N CYS A 76 6.75 -1.36 11.84
CA CYS A 76 7.50 -0.50 12.78
C CYS A 76 8.94 -0.34 12.28
N ALA A 77 9.56 -1.44 11.84
CA ALA A 77 10.84 -1.42 11.14
C ALA A 77 10.99 -2.65 10.23
N TYR A 78 11.70 -2.53 9.11
CA TYR A 78 12.09 -3.70 8.31
C TYR A 78 13.42 -4.27 8.83
N ALA A 79 13.48 -5.57 9.11
CA ALA A 79 14.69 -6.19 9.68
C ALA A 79 15.88 -6.18 8.71
N THR A 80 15.62 -6.26 7.40
CA THR A 80 16.65 -6.26 6.36
C THR A 80 16.19 -5.44 5.17
N LYS A 81 17.15 -4.88 4.40
CA LYS A 81 16.86 -4.17 3.14
C LYS A 81 16.20 -5.08 2.11
N ARG A 82 16.52 -6.39 2.12
CA ARG A 82 16.05 -7.35 1.11
C ARG A 82 14.53 -7.47 1.04
N TYR A 83 13.84 -7.63 2.17
CA TYR A 83 12.38 -7.75 2.14
C TYR A 83 11.72 -6.45 1.65
N ARG A 84 12.22 -5.29 2.08
CA ARG A 84 11.78 -3.97 1.60
C ARG A 84 11.97 -3.84 0.08
N SER A 85 13.13 -4.18 -0.44
CA SER A 85 13.41 -4.13 -1.89
C SER A 85 12.50 -5.09 -2.68
N ASN A 86 12.19 -6.27 -2.15
CA ASN A 86 11.23 -7.18 -2.80
C ASN A 86 9.83 -6.55 -2.89
N LEU A 87 9.38 -5.83 -1.86
CA LEU A 87 8.09 -5.12 -1.92
C LEU A 87 8.10 -4.08 -3.05
N ILE A 88 9.16 -3.27 -3.13
CA ILE A 88 9.36 -2.26 -4.18
C ILE A 88 9.37 -2.90 -5.57
N ASN A 89 10.09 -4.02 -5.74
CA ASN A 89 10.16 -4.72 -7.01
C ASN A 89 8.78 -5.19 -7.52
N TRP A 90 7.83 -5.46 -6.62
CA TRP A 90 6.45 -5.82 -6.95
C TRP A 90 5.48 -4.62 -6.94
N GLY A 91 5.99 -3.40 -6.77
CA GLY A 91 5.17 -2.19 -6.66
C GLY A 91 4.24 -2.21 -5.46
N ILE A 92 4.77 -2.64 -4.32
CA ILE A 92 4.12 -2.57 -3.01
C ILE A 92 4.86 -1.50 -2.21
N LEU A 93 4.13 -0.51 -1.70
CA LEU A 93 4.69 0.57 -0.90
C LEU A 93 5.15 0.04 0.47
N PRO A 94 6.44 0.13 0.82
CA PRO A 94 6.97 -0.42 2.06
C PRO A 94 7.00 0.65 3.16
N PHE A 95 5.83 1.08 3.63
CA PHE A 95 5.76 2.08 4.68
C PHE A 95 6.38 1.59 5.99
N THR A 96 6.91 2.53 6.75
CA THR A 96 7.09 2.37 8.20
C THR A 96 6.18 3.30 8.99
N THR A 97 5.95 3.00 10.27
CA THR A 97 5.33 3.95 11.19
C THR A 97 6.34 5.04 11.56
N LEU A 98 5.83 6.21 11.93
CA LEU A 98 6.68 7.31 12.41
C LEU A 98 7.52 6.85 13.60
N ASN A 99 8.83 7.08 13.55
CA ASN A 99 9.80 6.66 14.57
C ASN A 99 9.77 5.16 14.93
N GLY A 100 9.17 4.32 14.09
CA GLY A 100 8.96 2.90 14.39
C GLY A 100 8.00 2.65 15.56
N GLU A 101 7.10 3.59 15.83
CA GLU A 101 6.09 3.45 16.89
C GLU A 101 5.14 2.29 16.61
N HIS A 102 4.69 1.65 17.68
CA HIS A 102 3.63 0.67 17.57
C HIS A 102 2.31 1.39 17.32
N VAL A 103 1.67 1.07 16.21
CA VAL A 103 0.32 1.53 15.89
C VAL A 103 -0.63 0.35 15.95
N GLU A 104 -1.67 0.46 16.76
CA GLU A 104 -2.73 -0.56 16.80
C GLU A 104 -3.62 -0.40 15.57
N PHE A 105 -3.79 -1.50 14.82
CA PHE A 105 -4.71 -1.59 13.69
C PHE A 105 -5.65 -2.77 13.92
N ASN A 106 -6.93 -2.53 13.65
CA ASN A 106 -7.93 -3.59 13.67
C ASN A 106 -8.10 -4.18 12.27
N VAL A 107 -8.40 -5.48 12.20
CA VAL A 107 -8.79 -6.09 10.94
C VAL A 107 -10.09 -5.43 10.46
N GLY A 108 -10.02 -4.77 9.30
CA GLY A 108 -11.14 -4.03 8.73
C GLY A 108 -10.93 -2.52 8.74
N ASP A 109 -9.90 -2.02 9.45
CA ASP A 109 -9.46 -0.63 9.34
C ASP A 109 -9.14 -0.30 7.87
N ARG A 110 -9.62 0.87 7.42
CA ARG A 110 -9.34 1.41 6.10
C ARG A 110 -8.35 2.55 6.23
N ILE A 111 -7.26 2.51 5.47
CA ILE A 111 -6.21 3.53 5.50
C ILE A 111 -6.31 4.32 4.20
N PHE A 112 -6.57 5.62 4.32
CA PHE A 112 -6.68 6.53 3.19
C PHE A 112 -5.46 7.45 3.13
N ILE A 113 -4.78 7.45 1.97
CA ILE A 113 -3.59 8.25 1.70
C ILE A 113 -3.85 9.08 0.44
N LYS A 114 -3.99 10.40 0.60
CA LYS A 114 -4.20 11.31 -0.53
C LYS A 114 -2.86 11.72 -1.12
N GLY A 115 -2.76 11.71 -2.45
CA GLY A 115 -1.59 12.24 -3.15
C GLY A 115 -0.33 11.35 -3.08
N ILE A 116 -0.49 10.05 -2.81
CA ILE A 116 0.64 9.13 -2.67
C ILE A 116 1.57 9.10 -3.89
N ARG A 117 1.02 9.18 -5.11
CA ARG A 117 1.85 9.23 -6.33
C ARG A 117 2.81 10.41 -6.31
N LYS A 118 2.29 11.61 -6.04
CA LYS A 118 3.09 12.83 -5.96
C LYS A 118 4.11 12.76 -4.83
N ALA A 119 3.75 12.19 -3.68
CA ALA A 119 4.69 12.00 -2.58
C ALA A 119 5.89 11.13 -2.99
N VAL A 120 5.68 10.09 -3.81
CA VAL A 120 6.77 9.27 -4.35
C VAL A 120 7.58 10.04 -5.39
N GLU A 121 6.93 10.78 -6.30
CA GLU A 121 7.60 11.64 -7.29
C GLU A 121 8.52 12.66 -6.62
N ASP A 122 8.01 13.36 -5.60
CA ASP A 122 8.73 14.40 -4.86
C ASP A 122 9.79 13.84 -3.89
N GLY A 123 9.81 12.52 -3.66
CA GLY A 123 10.72 11.89 -2.70
C GLY A 123 10.39 12.21 -1.24
N SER A 124 9.11 12.45 -0.95
CA SER A 124 8.63 12.73 0.41
C SER A 124 8.87 11.55 1.33
N GLU A 125 9.63 11.78 2.41
CA GLU A 125 9.90 10.75 3.42
C GLU A 125 8.69 10.45 4.29
N GLN A 126 7.77 11.41 4.45
CA GLN A 126 6.58 11.29 5.29
C GLN A 126 5.31 11.56 4.49
N VAL A 127 4.28 10.76 4.75
CA VAL A 127 2.95 10.91 4.16
C VAL A 127 1.89 10.88 5.26
N ASN A 128 0.96 11.83 5.18
CA ASN A 128 -0.19 11.88 6.07
C ASN A 128 -1.24 10.86 5.60
N ALA A 129 -1.79 10.10 6.54
CA ALA A 129 -2.85 9.14 6.28
C ALA A 129 -3.93 9.22 7.35
N LYS A 130 -5.14 8.80 6.99
CA LYS A 130 -6.27 8.66 7.91
C LYS A 130 -6.66 7.20 8.04
N VAL A 131 -6.85 6.75 9.26
CA VAL A 131 -7.40 5.42 9.56
C VAL A 131 -8.87 5.56 9.92
N TYR A 132 -9.72 4.87 9.18
CA TYR A 132 -11.16 4.76 9.40
C TYR A 132 -11.46 3.38 9.97
N GLY A 133 -11.63 3.31 11.29
CA GLY A 133 -11.87 2.09 12.03
C GLY A 133 -13.18 2.11 12.81
N ILE A 134 -13.44 1.06 13.57
CA ILE A 134 -14.62 0.96 14.45
C ILE A 134 -14.60 2.00 15.58
N ASP A 135 -13.40 2.38 16.02
CA ASP A 135 -13.17 3.36 17.09
C ASP A 135 -13.22 4.82 16.58
N GLY A 136 -13.56 5.02 15.30
CA GLY A 136 -13.64 6.32 14.65
C GLY A 136 -12.49 6.59 13.66
N VAL A 137 -12.25 7.89 13.41
CA VAL A 137 -11.25 8.36 12.45
C VAL A 137 -10.06 8.93 13.20
N ARG A 138 -8.85 8.48 12.88
CA ARG A 138 -7.60 9.00 13.45
C ARG A 138 -6.57 9.32 12.37
N ASP A 139 -5.81 10.38 12.58
CA ASP A 139 -4.67 10.74 11.74
C ASP A 139 -3.44 9.92 12.15
N ILE A 140 -2.67 9.49 11.16
CA ILE A 140 -1.36 8.85 11.34
C ILE A 140 -0.37 9.42 10.32
N THR A 141 0.92 9.31 10.65
CA THR A 141 2.00 9.57 9.71
C THR A 141 2.68 8.25 9.36
N LEU A 142 2.80 7.98 8.06
CA LEU A 142 3.56 6.86 7.52
C LEU A 142 4.81 7.39 6.85
N CYS A 143 5.88 6.59 6.87
CA CYS A 143 7.15 6.98 6.30
C CYS A 143 7.54 6.08 5.12
N LEU A 144 8.13 6.69 4.08
CA LEU A 144 8.77 6.02 2.95
C LEU A 144 10.28 6.28 3.00
N ASN A 145 10.90 5.89 4.13
CA ASN A 145 12.31 6.20 4.39
C ASN A 145 13.25 5.55 3.37
N ASP A 146 14.34 6.26 3.07
CA ASP A 146 15.50 5.79 2.30
C ASP A 146 15.16 5.25 0.89
N LEU A 147 14.11 5.75 0.23
CA LEU A 147 13.86 5.41 -1.17
C LEU A 147 14.94 6.05 -2.06
N SER A 148 15.77 5.22 -2.67
CA SER A 148 16.68 5.71 -3.73
C SER A 148 15.90 6.16 -4.97
N ASP A 149 16.51 6.98 -5.81
CA ASP A 149 15.90 7.47 -7.07
C ASP A 149 15.37 6.32 -7.93
N ASN A 150 16.18 5.27 -8.12
CA ASN A 150 15.76 4.07 -8.85
C ASN A 150 14.55 3.37 -8.19
N GLU A 151 14.53 3.28 -6.85
CA GLU A 151 13.39 2.68 -6.14
C GLU A 151 12.11 3.51 -6.31
N ARG A 152 12.22 4.83 -6.37
CA ARG A 152 11.09 5.72 -6.66
C ARG A 152 10.58 5.50 -8.09
N GLU A 153 11.47 5.46 -9.07
CA GLU A 153 11.11 5.21 -10.47
C GLU A 153 10.45 3.83 -10.66
N ILE A 154 10.93 2.80 -9.97
CA ILE A 154 10.32 1.46 -9.95
C ILE A 154 8.87 1.53 -9.43
N LEU A 155 8.63 2.24 -8.31
CA LEU A 155 7.30 2.41 -7.74
C LEU A 155 6.37 3.20 -8.68
N LEU A 156 6.88 4.25 -9.34
CA LEU A 156 6.11 5.07 -10.28
C LEU A 156 5.76 4.32 -11.57
N SER A 157 6.61 3.38 -11.98
CA SER A 157 6.37 2.43 -13.07
C SER A 157 5.43 1.28 -12.67
N GLY A 158 5.15 1.15 -11.38
CA GLY A 158 4.23 0.16 -10.81
C GLY A 158 4.85 -1.19 -10.46
N CYS A 159 6.06 -1.49 -10.93
CA CYS A 159 6.93 -2.59 -10.51
C CYS A 159 8.26 -2.59 -11.30
N LEU A 160 9.21 -3.44 -10.91
CA LEU A 160 10.54 -3.51 -11.52
C LEU A 160 10.50 -3.93 -12.99
N ILE A 161 9.65 -4.90 -13.34
CA ILE A 161 9.55 -5.37 -14.73
C ILE A 161 8.98 -4.29 -15.65
N ASN A 162 8.02 -3.50 -15.16
CA ASN A 162 7.49 -2.36 -15.92
C ASN A 162 8.54 -1.27 -16.10
N TYR A 163 9.34 -1.01 -15.07
CA TYR A 163 10.45 -0.06 -15.15
C TYR A 163 11.44 -0.43 -16.25
N TYR A 164 11.85 -1.70 -16.34
CA TYR A 164 12.73 -2.15 -17.42
C TYR A 164 12.09 -2.04 -18.80
N ASN A 165 10.82 -2.42 -18.95
CA ASN A 165 10.13 -2.30 -20.24
C ASN A 165 10.07 -0.84 -20.75
N ILE A 166 9.92 0.14 -19.86
CA ILE A 166 9.89 1.57 -20.23
C ILE A 166 11.27 2.09 -20.67
N GLN A 167 12.35 1.52 -20.15
CA GLN A 167 13.73 1.95 -20.47
C GLN A 167 14.25 1.35 -21.79
N GLU A 168 13.59 0.30 -22.29
CA GLU A 168 13.94 -0.36 -23.56
C GLU A 168 13.24 0.27 -24.79
N ASP A 169 12.26 1.17 -24.56
CA ASP A 169 11.51 1.93 -25.57
C ASP A 169 12.09 3.35 -25.76
#